data_AF-A0A6L7NB19-F1
#
_entry.id   AF-A0A6L7NB19-F1
#
_cell.length_a   1.000
_cell.length_b   1.000
_cell.length_c   1.000
_cell.angle_alpha   90.00
_cell.angle_beta   90.00
_cell.angle_gamma   90.00
#
_symmetry.space_group_name_H-M   'P 1'
#
loop_
_entity.id
_entity.type
_entity.pdbx_description
1 polymer ?
#
loop_
_entity_poly.entity_id
_entity_poly.type
_entity_poly.pdbx_seq_one_letter_code
_entity_poly.pdbx_strand_id
1 'polypeptide(L)'
;MRLSERQLGGWSLLLGTAAVALGYALSPGRGAVDTVPSTSLTDLTLAMARNQELSYTVPLFILLGGLLMFHGLLTLRGHVDPLAQLGLLGMVFGLVLQMVMRGLDYMITGLGVAALETSGERAQEWLQSAHEMQRLVFGLQFTSIVVGFTGAAILALGLALRPEPLRIPPVLNLVVAVLAVAALGLFIAAWHSNTLELALAPAFAGMSLGGIVYMGLLGWKLIKTGRTGSHRST
;
A
#
# COMPACT_ATOMS: atom_id res chain seq x y z
N MET A 1 -2.93 17.00 27.30
CA MET A 1 -2.72 15.53 27.45
C MET A 1 -1.50 15.14 26.64
N ARG A 2 -0.50 14.46 27.24
CA ARG A 2 0.64 13.90 26.49
C ARG A 2 0.27 12.50 26.02
N LEU A 3 0.38 12.24 24.71
CA LEU A 3 0.18 10.90 24.14
C LEU A 3 1.41 10.02 24.43
N SER A 4 1.20 8.75 24.73
CA SER A 4 2.30 7.79 24.84
C SER A 4 2.82 7.37 23.46
N GLU A 5 4.05 6.85 23.39
CA GLU A 5 4.66 6.36 22.15
C GLU A 5 3.76 5.33 21.43
N ARG A 6 3.16 4.39 22.18
CA ARG A 6 2.17 3.42 21.66
C ARG A 6 0.96 4.11 21.03
N GLN A 7 0.45 5.17 21.66
CA GLN A 7 -0.69 5.90 21.13
C GLN A 7 -0.31 6.66 19.86
N LEU A 8 0.86 7.29 19.82
CA LEU A 8 1.38 7.97 18.62
C LEU A 8 1.56 6.99 17.46
N GLY A 9 2.22 5.84 17.70
CA GLY A 9 2.39 4.80 16.68
C GLY A 9 1.05 4.24 16.18
N GLY A 10 0.10 4.01 17.09
CA GLY A 10 -1.22 3.49 16.72
C GLY A 10 -2.06 4.48 15.92
N TRP A 11 -2.01 5.77 16.25
CA TRP A 11 -2.61 6.83 15.44
C TRP A 11 -1.93 6.97 14.08
N SER A 12 -0.61 6.81 14.03
CA SER A 12 0.16 6.86 12.78
C SER A 12 -0.24 5.71 11.85
N LEU A 13 -0.40 4.49 12.37
CA LEU A 13 -0.94 3.37 11.59
C LEU A 13 -2.35 3.66 11.05
N LEU A 14 -3.26 4.15 11.90
CA LEU A 14 -4.65 4.41 11.50
C LEU A 14 -4.77 5.51 10.46
N LEU A 15 -4.20 6.68 10.74
CA LEU A 15 -4.25 7.84 9.85
C LEU A 15 -3.46 7.59 8.57
N GLY A 16 -2.31 6.91 8.68
CA GLY A 16 -1.52 6.53 7.52
C GLY A 16 -2.27 5.59 6.59
N THR A 17 -2.90 4.55 7.15
CA THR A 17 -3.70 3.60 6.36
C THR A 17 -4.89 4.30 5.69
N ALA A 18 -5.58 5.19 6.40
CA ALA A 18 -6.69 5.95 5.85
C ALA A 18 -6.25 6.90 4.71
N ALA A 19 -5.13 7.61 4.89
CA ALA A 19 -4.58 8.51 3.87
C ALA A 19 -4.16 7.74 2.61
N VAL A 20 -3.50 6.58 2.77
CA VAL A 20 -3.16 5.71 1.63
C VAL A 20 -4.41 5.21 0.92
N ALA A 21 -5.42 4.76 1.66
CA ALA A 21 -6.68 4.28 1.08
C ALA A 21 -7.41 5.37 0.27
N LEU A 22 -7.47 6.59 0.81
CA LEU A 22 -8.03 7.76 0.11
C LEU A 22 -7.22 8.09 -1.14
N GLY A 23 -5.89 8.11 -1.05
CA GLY A 23 -5.02 8.34 -2.20
C GLY A 23 -5.26 7.32 -3.31
N TYR A 24 -5.34 6.03 -2.98
CA TYR A 24 -5.66 4.99 -3.97
C TYR A 24 -7.05 5.18 -4.59
N ALA A 25 -8.06 5.48 -3.79
CA ALA A 25 -9.42 5.69 -4.28
C ALA A 25 -9.53 6.85 -5.26
N LEU A 26 -8.73 7.91 -5.06
CA LEU A 26 -8.75 9.12 -5.88
C LEU A 26 -7.71 9.13 -7.01
N SER A 27 -6.89 8.08 -7.16
CA SER A 27 -5.82 8.03 -8.16
C SER A 27 -6.41 8.02 -9.59
N PRO A 28 -6.09 8.98 -10.46
CA PRO A 28 -6.54 8.96 -11.85
C PRO A 28 -6.04 7.71 -12.59
N GLY A 29 -6.88 7.12 -13.43
CA GLY A 29 -6.53 5.95 -14.25
C GLY A 29 -6.48 4.62 -13.50
N ARG A 30 -6.36 4.63 -12.16
CA ARG A 30 -6.26 3.42 -11.32
C ARG A 30 -7.36 3.31 -10.25
N GLY A 31 -7.92 4.43 -9.84
CA GLY A 31 -8.96 4.54 -8.80
C GLY A 31 -10.34 4.81 -9.39
N ALA A 32 -11.18 5.51 -8.64
CA ALA A 32 -12.55 5.86 -9.05
C ALA A 32 -12.62 7.01 -10.08
N VAL A 33 -11.48 7.63 -10.41
CA VAL A 33 -11.38 8.77 -11.33
C VAL A 33 -10.74 8.31 -12.64
N ASP A 34 -11.44 8.55 -13.75
CA ASP A 34 -10.99 8.21 -15.12
C ASP A 34 -10.37 6.82 -15.23
N THR A 35 -11.05 5.82 -14.67
CA THR A 35 -10.54 4.43 -14.63
C THR A 35 -10.31 3.90 -16.04
N VAL A 36 -9.09 3.45 -16.31
CA VAL A 36 -8.73 2.80 -17.58
C VAL A 36 -8.26 1.37 -17.34
N PRO A 37 -8.37 0.47 -18.33
CA PRO A 37 -7.78 -0.85 -18.23
C PRO A 37 -6.28 -0.76 -17.94
N SER A 38 -5.80 -1.48 -16.92
CA SER A 38 -4.38 -1.50 -16.53
C SER A 38 -3.44 -2.00 -17.63
N THR A 39 -3.98 -2.74 -18.60
CA THR A 39 -3.26 -3.23 -19.78
C THR A 39 -2.94 -2.14 -20.81
N SER A 40 -3.61 -0.98 -20.75
CA SER A 40 -3.33 0.15 -21.63
C SER A 40 -2.47 1.20 -20.94
N LEU A 41 -1.16 0.98 -20.96
CA LEU A 41 -0.14 1.85 -20.37
C LEU A 41 -0.18 3.29 -20.93
N THR A 42 -0.43 3.41 -22.23
CA THR A 42 -0.60 4.72 -22.89
C THR A 42 -1.84 5.46 -22.38
N ASP A 43 -3.00 4.79 -22.31
CA ASP A 43 -4.23 5.43 -21.82
C ASP A 43 -4.11 5.81 -20.35
N LEU A 44 -3.43 4.98 -19.55
CA LEU A 44 -3.12 5.28 -18.15
C LEU A 44 -2.26 6.54 -18.03
N THR A 45 -1.21 6.65 -18.85
CA THR A 45 -0.36 7.84 -18.89
C THR A 45 -1.17 9.09 -19.24
N LEU A 46 -2.04 8.99 -20.25
CA LEU A 46 -2.88 10.11 -20.69
C LEU A 46 -3.95 10.49 -19.66
N ALA A 47 -4.57 9.51 -18.98
CA ALA A 47 -5.53 9.76 -17.91
C ALA A 47 -4.89 10.48 -16.72
N MET A 48 -3.67 10.08 -16.34
CA MET A 48 -2.87 10.76 -15.31
C MET A 48 -2.52 12.20 -15.73
N ALA A 49 -2.10 12.40 -16.98
CA ALA A 49 -1.75 13.73 -17.49
C ALA A 49 -2.96 14.67 -17.58
N ARG A 50 -4.13 14.18 -18.02
CA ARG A 50 -5.38 14.96 -18.07
C ARG A 50 -5.85 15.42 -16.69
N ASN A 51 -5.54 14.64 -15.66
CA ASN A 51 -5.88 14.95 -14.27
C ASN A 51 -4.64 15.38 -13.46
N GLN A 52 -3.74 16.16 -14.07
CA GLN A 52 -2.44 16.50 -13.47
C GLN A 52 -2.52 17.02 -12.02
N GLU A 53 -3.52 17.84 -11.68
CA GLU A 53 -3.70 18.36 -10.31
C GLU A 53 -3.89 17.23 -9.29
N LEU A 54 -4.75 16.26 -9.62
CA LEU A 54 -4.97 15.07 -8.80
C LEU A 54 -3.77 14.12 -8.87
N SER A 55 -3.18 13.93 -10.05
CA SER A 55 -2.01 13.07 -10.24
C SER A 55 -0.77 13.56 -9.49
N TYR A 56 -0.69 14.85 -9.17
CA TYR A 56 0.34 15.40 -8.28
C TYR A 56 -0.08 15.41 -6.81
N THR A 57 -1.36 15.58 -6.51
CA THR A 57 -1.84 15.62 -5.12
C THR A 57 -1.92 14.22 -4.50
N VAL A 58 -2.42 13.23 -5.24
CA VAL A 58 -2.62 11.86 -4.77
C VAL A 58 -1.33 11.20 -4.28
N PRO A 59 -0.19 11.26 -5.01
CA PRO A 59 1.05 10.71 -4.51
C PRO A 59 1.53 11.40 -3.23
N LEU A 60 1.29 12.70 -3.02
CA LEU A 60 1.59 13.36 -1.73
C LEU A 60 0.80 12.71 -0.59
N PHE A 61 -0.52 12.48 -0.77
CA PHE A 61 -1.34 11.79 0.22
C PHE A 61 -0.84 10.36 0.49
N ILE A 62 -0.46 9.62 -0.56
CA ILE A 62 0.06 8.26 -0.42
C ILE A 62 1.44 8.27 0.27
N LEU A 63 2.32 9.22 -0.04
CA LEU A 63 3.64 9.36 0.59
C LEU A 63 3.50 9.74 2.06
N LEU A 64 2.71 10.78 2.39
CA LEU A 64 2.45 11.19 3.77
C LEU A 64 1.78 10.06 4.57
N GLY A 65 0.77 9.41 3.97
CA GLY A 65 0.11 8.26 4.56
C GLY A 65 1.08 7.11 4.79
N GLY A 66 1.93 6.82 3.82
CA GLY A 66 2.97 5.82 3.92
C GLY A 66 3.99 6.15 5.02
N LEU A 67 4.41 7.41 5.17
CA LEU A 67 5.35 7.82 6.22
C LEU A 67 4.73 7.64 7.62
N LEU A 68 3.44 7.96 7.76
CA LEU A 68 2.69 7.67 8.99
C LEU A 68 2.59 6.16 9.24
N MET A 69 2.29 5.36 8.21
CA MET A 69 2.29 3.89 8.33
C MET A 69 3.66 3.37 8.74
N PHE A 70 4.74 3.86 8.12
CA PHE A 70 6.11 3.47 8.43
C PHE A 70 6.46 3.76 9.89
N HIS A 71 6.18 4.98 10.38
CA HIS A 71 6.36 5.31 11.79
C HIS A 71 5.56 4.35 12.69
N GLY A 72 4.31 4.09 12.34
CA GLY A 72 3.45 3.16 13.07
C GLY A 72 3.97 1.71 13.10
N LEU A 73 4.53 1.22 11.99
CA LEU A 73 5.15 -0.11 11.88
C LEU A 73 6.43 -0.20 12.73
N LEU A 74 7.24 0.87 12.75
CA LEU A 74 8.42 0.95 13.62
C LEU A 74 8.03 0.91 15.09
N THR A 75 6.99 1.64 15.49
CA THR A 75 6.48 1.53 16.86
C THR A 75 5.99 0.11 17.14
N LEU A 76 5.27 -0.52 16.20
CA LEU A 76 4.74 -1.88 16.36
C LEU A 76 5.84 -2.92 16.58
N ARG A 77 7.02 -2.75 15.95
CA ARG A 77 8.18 -3.64 16.10
C ARG A 77 8.59 -3.82 17.57
N GLY A 78 8.57 -2.76 18.37
CA GLY A 78 8.89 -2.83 19.81
C GLY A 78 7.87 -3.58 20.66
N HIS A 79 6.75 -4.00 20.06
CA HIS A 79 5.59 -4.56 20.72
C HIS A 79 5.18 -5.91 20.16
N VAL A 80 5.97 -6.54 19.30
CA VAL A 80 5.66 -7.86 18.74
C VAL A 80 6.86 -8.79 18.88
N ASP A 81 6.59 -10.10 18.82
CA ASP A 81 7.61 -11.12 18.94
C ASP A 81 8.54 -11.16 17.71
N PRO A 82 9.73 -11.78 17.80
CA PRO A 82 10.72 -11.75 16.71
C PRO A 82 10.21 -12.27 15.36
N LEU A 83 9.30 -13.26 15.35
CA LEU A 83 8.71 -13.77 14.11
C LEU A 83 7.83 -12.70 13.45
N ALA A 84 6.95 -12.05 14.22
CA ALA A 84 6.16 -10.93 13.72
C ALA A 84 7.03 -9.75 13.25
N GLN A 85 8.19 -9.51 13.89
CA GLN A 85 9.13 -8.47 13.45
C GLN A 85 9.69 -8.74 12.05
N LEU A 86 9.96 -10.00 11.68
CA LEU A 86 10.37 -10.34 10.30
C LEU A 86 9.26 -9.98 9.30
N GLY A 87 8.01 -10.23 9.65
CA GLY A 87 6.86 -9.82 8.85
C GLY A 87 6.78 -8.31 8.66
N LEU A 88 7.00 -7.54 9.74
CA LEU A 88 7.05 -6.08 9.68
C LEU A 88 8.16 -5.56 8.77
N LEU A 89 9.33 -6.20 8.76
CA LEU A 89 10.42 -5.82 7.85
C LEU A 89 10.00 -5.98 6.37
N GLY A 90 9.34 -7.09 6.03
CA GLY A 90 8.79 -7.29 4.68
C GLY A 90 7.76 -6.21 4.32
N MET A 91 6.85 -5.89 5.23
CA MET A 91 5.86 -4.83 5.02
C MET A 91 6.50 -3.45 4.84
N VAL A 92 7.52 -3.13 5.64
CA VAL A 92 8.30 -1.89 5.54
C VAL A 92 9.01 -1.81 4.19
N PHE A 93 9.69 -2.89 3.77
CA PHE A 93 10.38 -2.92 2.49
C PHE A 93 9.40 -2.73 1.32
N GLY A 94 8.28 -3.46 1.35
CA GLY A 94 7.20 -3.29 0.37
C GLY A 94 6.69 -1.85 0.32
N LEU A 95 6.46 -1.24 1.48
CA LEU A 95 6.01 0.15 1.59
C LEU A 95 7.02 1.16 1.04
N VAL A 96 8.31 1.00 1.34
CA VAL A 96 9.37 1.85 0.80
C VAL A 96 9.43 1.74 -0.72
N LEU A 97 9.36 0.52 -1.27
CA LEU A 97 9.27 0.34 -2.72
C LEU A 97 8.03 1.04 -3.30
N GLN A 98 6.87 0.98 -2.62
CA GLN A 98 5.70 1.75 -3.06
C GLN A 98 5.96 3.24 -3.11
N MET A 99 6.61 3.82 -2.10
CA MET A 99 6.96 5.24 -2.10
C MET A 99 7.86 5.62 -3.28
N VAL A 100 8.89 4.80 -3.56
CA VAL A 100 9.80 5.02 -4.69
C VAL A 100 9.01 5.04 -6.00
N MET A 101 8.13 4.06 -6.22
CA MET A 101 7.29 3.98 -7.42
C MET A 101 6.34 5.18 -7.55
N ARG A 102 5.80 5.70 -6.45
CA ARG A 102 4.98 6.92 -6.48
C ARG A 102 5.79 8.15 -6.88
N GLY A 103 7.08 8.20 -6.55
CA GLY A 103 7.99 9.19 -7.11
C GLY A 103 8.15 9.07 -8.63
N LEU A 104 8.19 7.83 -9.15
CA LEU A 104 8.26 7.58 -10.59
C LEU A 104 6.95 7.94 -11.33
N ASP A 105 5.79 7.75 -10.69
CA ASP A 105 4.49 8.16 -11.23
C ASP A 105 4.44 9.69 -11.53
N TYR A 106 5.16 10.55 -10.78
CA TYR A 106 5.28 11.98 -11.11
C TYR A 106 6.01 12.23 -12.42
N MET A 107 7.11 11.52 -12.66
CA MET A 107 7.88 11.64 -13.89
C MET A 107 7.05 11.15 -15.07
N ILE A 108 6.35 10.03 -14.93
CA ILE A 108 5.40 9.51 -15.94
C ILE A 108 4.31 10.54 -16.23
N THR A 109 3.75 11.19 -15.20
CA THR A 109 2.75 12.25 -15.36
C THR A 109 3.33 13.43 -16.15
N GLY A 110 4.53 13.88 -15.80
CA GLY A 110 5.21 14.98 -16.50
C GLY A 110 5.50 14.66 -17.97
N LEU A 111 5.92 13.43 -18.27
CA LEU A 111 6.10 12.95 -19.65
C LEU A 111 4.76 12.91 -20.41
N GLY A 112 3.68 12.48 -19.75
CA GLY A 112 2.33 12.49 -20.31
C GLY A 112 1.82 13.91 -20.61
N VAL A 113 2.07 14.87 -19.72
CA VAL A 113 1.74 16.29 -19.95
C VAL A 113 2.55 16.84 -21.12
N ALA A 114 3.86 16.59 -21.15
CA ALA A 114 4.72 16.99 -22.27
C ALA A 114 4.23 16.42 -23.61
N ALA A 115 3.75 15.16 -23.61
CA ALA A 115 3.15 14.54 -24.79
C ALA A 115 1.83 15.21 -25.23
N LEU A 116 0.99 15.64 -24.29
CA LEU A 116 -0.25 16.36 -24.61
C LEU A 116 -0.01 17.77 -25.17
N GLU A 117 1.06 18.43 -24.73
CA GLU A 117 1.37 19.82 -25.10
C GLU A 117 2.26 19.96 -26.36
N THR A 118 2.83 18.85 -26.86
CA THR A 118 3.71 18.85 -28.03
C THR A 118 3.02 18.26 -29.27
N SER A 119 3.47 18.68 -30.46
CA SER A 119 2.94 18.19 -31.74
C SER A 119 3.69 16.97 -32.27
N GLY A 120 2.95 16.06 -32.93
CA GLY A 120 3.49 15.01 -33.79
C GLY A 120 4.53 14.09 -33.14
N GLU A 121 5.66 13.88 -33.82
CA GLU A 121 6.70 12.90 -33.44
C GLU A 121 7.24 13.08 -32.02
N ARG A 122 7.36 14.31 -31.51
CA ARG A 122 7.82 14.55 -30.13
C ARG A 122 6.87 13.99 -29.09
N ALA A 123 5.56 14.04 -29.34
CA ALA A 123 4.58 13.46 -28.44
C ALA A 123 4.73 11.93 -28.37
N GLN A 124 5.04 11.28 -29.49
CA GLN A 124 5.29 9.83 -29.52
C GLN A 124 6.58 9.45 -28.77
N GLU A 125 7.66 10.23 -28.90
CA GLU A 125 8.90 10.03 -28.14
C GLU A 125 8.67 10.15 -26.62
N TRP A 126 7.89 11.14 -26.18
CA TRP A 126 7.52 11.30 -24.78
C TRP A 126 6.65 10.14 -24.27
N LEU A 127 5.66 9.69 -25.05
CA LEU A 127 4.83 8.54 -24.70
C LEU A 127 5.63 7.23 -24.65
N GLN A 128 6.59 7.05 -25.55
CA GLN A 128 7.48 5.89 -25.51
C GLN A 128 8.36 5.89 -24.26
N SER A 129 8.92 7.04 -23.90
CA SER A 129 9.71 7.20 -22.67
C SER A 129 8.86 6.93 -21.42
N ALA A 130 7.62 7.44 -21.39
CA ALA A 130 6.66 7.17 -20.31
C ALA A 130 6.32 5.67 -20.19
N HIS A 131 6.17 5.00 -21.33
CA HIS A 131 5.88 3.56 -21.38
C HIS A 131 7.03 2.70 -20.85
N GLU A 132 8.27 3.00 -21.22
CA GLU A 132 9.45 2.31 -20.68
C GLU A 132 9.56 2.49 -19.16
N MET A 133 9.31 3.70 -18.69
CA MET A 133 9.29 4.01 -17.26
C MET A 133 8.16 3.29 -16.53
N GLN A 134 6.97 3.22 -17.13
CA GLN A 134 5.85 2.45 -16.59
C GLN A 134 6.17 0.95 -16.47
N ARG A 135 6.89 0.36 -17.44
CA ARG A 135 7.33 -1.04 -17.33
C ARG A 135 8.25 -1.27 -16.13
N LEU A 136 9.18 -0.35 -15.89
CA LEU A 136 10.04 -0.41 -14.70
C LEU A 136 9.21 -0.30 -13.41
N VAL A 137 8.28 0.66 -13.35
CA VAL A 137 7.35 0.82 -12.20
C VAL A 137 6.55 -0.45 -11.98
N PHE A 138 6.06 -1.08 -13.05
CA PHE A 138 5.30 -2.31 -12.96
C PHE A 138 6.14 -3.44 -12.33
N GLY A 139 7.38 -3.65 -12.78
CA GLY A 139 8.27 -4.67 -12.18
C GLY A 139 8.60 -4.42 -10.70
N LEU A 140 8.80 -3.16 -10.32
CA LEU A 140 8.95 -2.77 -8.92
C LEU A 140 7.66 -3.00 -8.14
N GLN A 141 6.50 -2.81 -8.76
CA GLN A 141 5.18 -2.99 -8.14
C GLN A 141 4.95 -4.46 -7.82
N PHE A 142 5.31 -5.35 -8.74
CA PHE A 142 5.31 -6.79 -8.47
C PHE A 142 6.15 -7.14 -7.24
N THR A 143 7.40 -6.69 -7.21
CA THR A 143 8.32 -6.98 -6.11
C THR A 143 7.79 -6.44 -4.78
N SER A 144 7.29 -5.20 -4.78
CA SER A 144 6.69 -4.56 -3.61
C SER A 144 5.49 -5.34 -3.07
N ILE A 145 4.58 -5.76 -3.95
CA ILE A 145 3.39 -6.53 -3.60
C ILE A 145 3.79 -7.89 -3.02
N VAL A 146 4.69 -8.62 -3.68
CA VAL A 146 5.16 -9.94 -3.23
C VAL A 146 5.77 -9.86 -1.83
N VAL A 147 6.69 -8.92 -1.61
CA VAL A 147 7.37 -8.77 -0.31
C VAL A 147 6.39 -8.26 0.76
N GLY A 148 5.48 -7.35 0.39
CA GLY A 148 4.46 -6.81 1.30
C GLY A 148 3.48 -7.88 1.79
N PHE A 149 2.91 -8.69 0.89
CA PHE A 149 1.98 -9.76 1.25
C PHE A 149 2.67 -10.89 2.01
N THR A 150 3.89 -11.26 1.62
CA THR A 150 4.69 -12.23 2.38
C THR A 150 4.95 -11.73 3.80
N GLY A 151 5.34 -10.46 3.94
CA GLY A 151 5.53 -9.82 5.24
C GLY A 151 4.26 -9.81 6.08
N ALA A 152 3.11 -9.47 5.49
CA ALA A 152 1.82 -9.48 6.16
C ALA A 152 1.41 -10.89 6.63
N ALA A 153 1.66 -11.92 5.81
CA ALA A 153 1.41 -13.31 6.18
C ALA A 153 2.27 -13.73 7.38
N ILE A 154 3.58 -13.45 7.35
CA ILE A 154 4.51 -13.76 8.45
C ILE A 154 4.12 -13.01 9.72
N LEU A 155 3.78 -11.72 9.62
CA LEU A 155 3.29 -10.93 10.74
C LEU A 155 2.05 -11.57 11.37
N ALA A 156 1.06 -11.88 10.54
CA ALA A 156 -0.19 -12.46 11.01
C ALA A 156 0.04 -13.85 11.64
N LEU A 157 0.89 -14.70 11.06
CA LEU A 157 1.27 -15.97 11.67
C LEU A 157 1.97 -15.79 13.01
N GLY A 158 2.92 -14.85 13.12
CA GLY A 158 3.58 -14.53 14.39
C GLY A 158 2.57 -14.11 15.47
N LEU A 159 1.64 -13.23 15.12
CA LEU A 159 0.57 -12.78 16.02
C LEU A 159 -0.48 -13.85 16.32
N ALA A 160 -0.64 -14.88 15.47
CA ALA A 160 -1.49 -16.02 15.77
C ALA A 160 -0.83 -16.94 16.82
N LEU A 161 0.48 -17.15 16.71
CA LEU A 161 1.25 -17.97 17.64
C LEU A 161 1.46 -17.28 19.00
N ARG A 162 1.68 -15.96 18.98
CA ARG A 162 1.93 -15.13 20.16
C ARG A 162 1.11 -13.84 20.09
N PRO A 163 -0.17 -13.87 20.53
CA PRO A 163 -1.07 -12.74 20.37
C PRO A 163 -0.79 -11.57 21.33
N GLU A 164 0.00 -11.78 22.39
CA GLU A 164 0.38 -10.69 23.29
C GLU A 164 1.44 -9.78 22.66
N PRO A 165 1.37 -8.46 22.88
CA PRO A 165 0.46 -7.70 23.74
C PRO A 165 -0.80 -7.18 23.02
N LEU A 166 -0.89 -7.29 21.70
CA LEU A 166 -1.99 -6.70 20.91
C LEU A 166 -3.34 -7.38 21.18
N ARG A 167 -3.32 -8.63 21.66
CA ARG A 167 -4.49 -9.44 22.02
C ARG A 167 -5.55 -9.43 20.92
N ILE A 168 -5.09 -9.65 19.69
CA ILE A 168 -5.96 -9.95 18.55
C ILE A 168 -6.28 -11.45 18.60
N PRO A 169 -7.53 -11.88 18.39
CA PRO A 169 -7.87 -13.29 18.39
C PRO A 169 -6.99 -14.08 17.41
N PRO A 170 -6.32 -15.17 17.83
CA PRO A 170 -5.45 -15.96 16.97
C PRO A 170 -6.11 -16.43 15.66
N VAL A 171 -7.40 -16.77 15.73
CA VAL A 171 -8.19 -17.18 14.56
C VAL A 171 -8.26 -16.07 13.51
N LEU A 172 -8.41 -14.81 13.93
CA LEU A 172 -8.44 -13.67 13.01
C LEU A 172 -7.08 -13.50 12.33
N ASN A 173 -5.99 -13.63 13.08
CA ASN A 173 -4.64 -13.57 12.54
C ASN A 173 -4.35 -14.72 11.56
N LEU A 174 -4.83 -15.93 11.85
CA LEU A 174 -4.76 -17.07 10.93
C LEU A 174 -5.53 -16.82 9.63
N VAL A 175 -6.75 -16.28 9.73
CA VAL A 175 -7.55 -15.89 8.55
C VAL A 175 -6.79 -14.88 7.71
N VAL A 176 -6.21 -13.85 8.32
CA VAL A 176 -5.42 -12.84 7.60
C VAL A 176 -4.18 -13.45 6.95
N ALA A 177 -3.48 -14.36 7.63
CA ALA A 177 -2.33 -15.06 7.05
C ALA A 177 -2.73 -15.86 5.80
N VAL A 178 -3.81 -16.63 5.89
CA VAL A 178 -4.33 -17.42 4.77
C VAL A 178 -4.75 -16.50 3.61
N LEU A 179 -5.47 -15.41 3.91
CA LEU A 179 -5.87 -14.44 2.90
C LEU A 179 -4.67 -13.76 2.24
N ALA A 180 -3.62 -13.43 2.99
CA ALA A 180 -2.41 -12.84 2.43
C ALA A 180 -1.66 -13.79 1.49
N VAL A 181 -1.58 -15.08 1.84
CA VAL A 181 -0.98 -16.12 0.98
C VAL A 181 -1.84 -16.36 -0.26
N ALA A 182 -3.18 -16.42 -0.10
CA ALA A 182 -4.10 -16.56 -1.22
C ALA A 182 -4.01 -15.35 -2.16
N ALA A 183 -3.94 -14.13 -1.62
CA ALA A 183 -3.74 -12.90 -2.37
C ALA A 183 -2.46 -12.93 -3.20
N LEU A 184 -1.37 -13.39 -2.59
CA LEU A 184 -0.09 -13.55 -3.26
C LEU A 184 -0.18 -14.56 -4.41
N GLY A 185 -0.82 -15.71 -4.19
CA GLY A 185 -1.02 -16.72 -5.24
C GLY A 185 -1.86 -16.20 -6.41
N LEU A 186 -2.97 -15.53 -6.12
CA LEU A 186 -3.82 -14.89 -7.12
C LEU A 186 -3.08 -13.79 -7.87
N PHE A 187 -2.29 -12.97 -7.18
CA PHE A 187 -1.49 -11.92 -7.80
C PHE A 187 -0.43 -12.48 -8.74
N ILE A 188 0.31 -13.51 -8.32
CA ILE A 188 1.30 -14.18 -9.18
C ILE A 188 0.62 -14.82 -10.41
N ALA A 189 -0.55 -15.44 -10.22
CA ALA A 189 -1.31 -16.02 -11.32
C ALA A 189 -1.82 -14.94 -12.31
N ALA A 190 -2.35 -13.83 -11.78
CA ALA A 190 -2.79 -12.69 -12.58
C ALA A 190 -1.62 -12.04 -13.33
N TRP A 191 -0.46 -11.92 -12.68
CA TRP A 191 0.74 -11.32 -13.26
C TRP A 191 1.21 -12.03 -14.54
N HIS A 192 1.04 -13.35 -14.61
CA HIS A 192 1.44 -14.14 -15.78
C HIS A 192 0.32 -14.30 -16.81
N SER A 193 -0.85 -13.70 -16.58
CA SER A 193 -2.04 -13.87 -17.43
C SER A 193 -2.76 -12.56 -17.71
N ASN A 194 -2.70 -12.12 -18.97
CA ASN A 194 -3.35 -10.91 -19.45
C ASN A 194 -4.88 -10.92 -19.32
N THR A 195 -5.51 -12.07 -19.10
CA THR A 195 -6.98 -12.20 -19.00
C THR A 195 -7.49 -12.34 -17.56
N LEU A 196 -6.64 -12.81 -16.64
CA LEU A 196 -7.03 -13.04 -15.24
C LEU A 196 -7.10 -11.74 -14.42
N GLU A 197 -6.34 -10.71 -14.79
CA GLU A 197 -6.27 -9.47 -14.02
C GLU A 197 -7.64 -8.79 -13.83
N LEU A 198 -8.41 -8.62 -14.92
CA LEU A 198 -9.76 -8.03 -14.87
C LEU A 198 -10.76 -8.92 -14.12
N ALA A 199 -10.67 -10.24 -14.30
CA ALA A 199 -11.55 -11.19 -13.61
C ALA A 199 -11.30 -11.23 -12.09
N LEU A 200 -10.07 -10.95 -11.67
CA LEU A 200 -9.65 -10.95 -10.27
C LEU A 200 -9.70 -9.57 -9.61
N ALA A 201 -10.03 -8.51 -10.34
CA ALA A 201 -10.13 -7.15 -9.79
C ALA A 201 -11.03 -7.04 -8.54
N PRO A 202 -12.23 -7.67 -8.48
CA PRO A 202 -13.06 -7.65 -7.26
C PRO A 202 -12.39 -8.36 -6.08
N ALA A 203 -11.65 -9.44 -6.35
CA ALA A 203 -10.91 -10.16 -5.32
C ALA A 203 -9.77 -9.28 -4.78
N PHE A 204 -8.99 -8.63 -5.65
CA PHE A 204 -7.95 -7.69 -5.22
C PHE A 204 -8.51 -6.54 -4.41
N ALA A 205 -9.64 -5.95 -4.83
CA ALA A 205 -10.31 -4.90 -4.07
C ALA A 205 -10.74 -5.37 -2.68
N GLY A 206 -11.35 -6.56 -2.57
CA GLY A 206 -11.71 -7.16 -1.28
C GLY A 206 -10.51 -7.42 -0.39
N MET A 207 -9.40 -7.88 -0.95
CA MET A 207 -8.15 -8.14 -0.22
C MET A 207 -7.49 -6.83 0.26
N SER A 208 -7.48 -5.78 -0.56
CA SER A 208 -7.02 -4.44 -0.16
C SER A 208 -7.86 -3.87 0.99
N LEU A 209 -9.19 -3.96 0.90
CA LEU A 209 -10.09 -3.53 1.98
C LEU A 209 -9.85 -4.33 3.27
N GLY A 210 -9.70 -5.66 3.17
CA GLY A 210 -9.38 -6.51 4.30
C GLY A 210 -8.04 -6.13 4.96
N GLY A 211 -7.02 -5.85 4.14
CA GLY A 211 -5.73 -5.35 4.61
C GLY A 211 -5.83 -4.01 5.34
N ILE A 212 -6.58 -3.05 4.79
CA ILE A 212 -6.84 -1.74 5.40
C ILE A 212 -7.51 -1.91 6.77
N VAL A 213 -8.56 -2.73 6.84
CA VAL A 213 -9.29 -2.99 8.09
C VAL A 213 -8.36 -3.64 9.13
N TYR A 214 -7.54 -4.60 8.72
CA TYR A 214 -6.61 -5.28 9.62
C TYR A 214 -5.52 -4.33 10.15
N MET A 215 -4.95 -3.47 9.29
CA MET A 215 -3.99 -2.44 9.71
C MET A 215 -4.62 -1.43 10.66
N GLY A 216 -5.86 -1.02 10.41
CA GLY A 216 -6.61 -0.18 11.33
C GLY A 216 -6.84 -0.85 12.68
N LEU A 217 -7.15 -2.15 12.69
CA LEU A 217 -7.31 -2.93 13.92
C LEU A 217 -6.01 -3.01 14.73
N LEU A 218 -4.87 -3.24 14.06
CA LEU A 218 -3.54 -3.23 14.69
C LEU A 218 -3.25 -1.86 15.34
N GLY A 219 -3.46 -0.77 14.61
CA GLY A 219 -3.30 0.59 15.13
C GLY A 219 -4.21 0.88 16.32
N TRP A 220 -5.48 0.49 16.24
CA TRP A 220 -6.45 0.64 17.33
C TRP A 220 -6.06 -0.14 18.59
N LYS A 221 -5.60 -1.39 18.44
CA LYS A 221 -5.13 -2.21 19.56
C LYS A 221 -3.90 -1.60 20.21
N LEU A 222 -2.99 -1.03 19.43
CA LEU A 222 -1.82 -0.31 19.95
C LEU A 222 -2.22 0.92 20.77
N ILE A 223 -3.22 1.70 20.31
CA ILE A 223 -3.78 2.83 21.08
C ILE A 223 -4.40 2.35 22.40
N LYS A 224 -5.26 1.32 22.35
CA LYS A 224 -5.98 0.82 23.53
C LYS A 224 -5.04 0.26 24.60
N THR A 225 -4.06 -0.54 24.20
CA THR A 225 -3.05 -1.12 25.12
C THR A 225 -2.16 -0.06 25.75
N GLY A 226 -1.91 1.06 25.06
CA GLY A 226 -1.23 2.23 25.61
C GLY A 226 -1.99 2.95 26.73
N ARG A 227 -3.34 2.86 26.76
CA ARG A 227 -4.16 3.47 27.83
C ARG A 227 -4.15 2.65 29.12
N THR A 228 -4.13 1.32 29.02
CA THR A 228 -4.17 0.43 30.19
C THR A 228 -2.88 0.40 31.00
N GLY A 229 -1.73 0.76 30.42
CA GLY A 229 -0.44 0.84 31.13
C GLY A 229 -0.27 2.11 31.98
N SER A 230 -1.00 3.18 31.68
CA SER A 230 -0.89 4.49 32.35
C SER A 230 -1.58 4.55 33.71
N HIS A 231 -2.40 3.57 34.07
CA HIS A 231 -3.18 3.55 35.33
C HIS A 231 -2.55 2.71 36.45
N ARG A 232 -1.37 2.10 36.22
CA ARG A 232 -0.68 1.27 37.22
C ARG A 232 0.53 1.95 37.88
N SER A 233 0.71 3.25 37.67
CA SER A 233 1.79 4.04 38.30
C SER A 233 1.20 5.18 39.12
N THR A 234 0.61 4.84 40.27
CA THR A 234 0.35 5.74 41.40
C THR A 234 0.51 4.94 42.67
#